data_AF-A0A2M8CGN9-F1
#
_entry.id   AF-A0A2M8CGN9-F1
#
_cell.length_a   1.000
_cell.length_b   1.000
_cell.length_c   1.000
_cell.angle_alpha   90.00
_cell.angle_beta   90.00
_cell.angle_gamma   90.00
#
_symmetry.space_group_name_H-M   'P 1'
#
loop_
_entity.id
_entity.type
_entity.pdbx_description
1 polymer ?
#
loop_
_entity_poly.entity_id
_entity_poly.type
_entity_poly.pdbx_seq_one_letter_code
_entity_poly.pdbx_strand_id
1 'polypeptide(L)'
;MFGKNLTEIPMTFKKLIGLFTRKHTDTTPLIIIRKSPDDAHVTEFNSIEEAIVSLENDPNISAEKIEVLRSSLKILKNKSSIKIKNGEIVK
;
A
#
# COMPACT_ATOMS: atom_id res chain seq x y z
N MET A 1 -52.64 -4.68 -25.91
CA MET A 1 -51.52 -5.33 -26.64
C MET A 1 -50.29 -4.47 -26.45
N PHE A 2 -49.29 -4.99 -25.74
CA PHE A 2 -48.05 -4.28 -25.43
C PHE A 2 -47.10 -4.35 -26.64
N GLY A 3 -46.87 -3.21 -27.28
CA GLY A 3 -45.99 -3.03 -28.43
C GLY A 3 -45.05 -1.86 -28.19
N LYS A 4 -43.78 -2.21 -27.98
CA LYS A 4 -42.59 -1.40 -27.65
C LYS A 4 -42.48 -0.09 -28.43
N ASN A 5 -42.01 0.98 -27.78
CA ASN A 5 -40.91 1.76 -28.35
C ASN A 5 -40.06 2.38 -27.25
N LEU A 6 -38.78 2.07 -27.33
CA LEU A 6 -37.75 2.34 -26.34
C LEU A 6 -37.47 3.83 -26.32
N THR A 7 -37.77 4.46 -25.18
CA THR A 7 -37.36 5.81 -24.87
C THR A 7 -35.83 5.92 -24.93
N GLU A 8 -35.42 6.86 -25.75
CA GLU A 8 -34.08 7.33 -26.02
C GLU A 8 -33.25 7.49 -24.73
N ILE A 9 -32.22 6.66 -24.58
CA ILE A 9 -31.21 6.85 -23.54
C ILE A 9 -30.19 7.85 -24.11
N PRO A 10 -30.04 9.04 -23.51
CA PRO A 10 -29.11 10.05 -24.01
C PRO A 10 -27.69 9.47 -24.07
N MET A 11 -27.08 9.68 -25.23
CA MET A 11 -25.78 9.14 -25.64
C MET A 11 -24.63 9.87 -24.92
N THR A 12 -24.55 9.77 -23.60
CA THR A 12 -23.48 10.41 -22.79
C THR A 12 -22.83 9.47 -21.77
N PHE A 13 -23.38 8.26 -21.54
CA PHE A 13 -22.80 7.31 -20.56
C PHE A 13 -21.80 6.29 -21.11
N LYS A 14 -21.61 6.19 -22.44
CA LYS A 14 -20.69 5.19 -23.03
C LYS A 14 -19.21 5.50 -22.81
N LYS A 15 -18.85 6.76 -22.48
CA LYS A 15 -17.45 7.16 -22.25
C LYS A 15 -16.93 6.86 -20.84
N LEU A 16 -17.82 6.57 -19.88
CA LEU A 16 -17.42 6.33 -18.48
C LEU A 16 -17.13 4.85 -18.18
N ILE A 17 -17.63 3.93 -19.00
CA ILE A 17 -17.50 2.47 -18.79
C ILE A 17 -16.10 1.96 -19.17
N GLY A 18 -15.35 2.72 -19.98
CA GLY A 18 -13.99 2.37 -20.42
C GLY A 18 -12.92 2.47 -19.32
N LEU A 19 -13.23 3.08 -18.16
CA LEU A 19 -12.31 3.15 -17.02
C LEU A 19 -12.35 1.88 -16.15
N PHE A 20 -13.40 1.07 -16.26
CA PHE A 20 -13.62 -0.10 -15.39
C PHE A 20 -13.28 -1.43 -16.05
N THR A 21 -12.84 -1.46 -17.31
CA THR A 21 -12.51 -2.71 -18.04
C THR A 21 -11.02 -3.02 -18.09
N ARG A 22 -10.16 -2.20 -17.49
CA ARG A 22 -8.73 -2.52 -17.44
C ARG A 22 -8.47 -3.47 -16.27
N LYS A 23 -8.41 -4.77 -16.58
CA LYS A 23 -7.79 -5.78 -15.71
C LYS A 23 -6.33 -5.36 -15.50
N HIS A 24 -6.10 -4.58 -14.46
CA HIS A 24 -4.78 -4.30 -13.97
C HIS A 24 -4.32 -5.52 -13.18
N THR A 25 -3.36 -6.27 -13.73
CA THR A 25 -2.43 -7.02 -12.88
C THR A 25 -1.55 -5.99 -12.19
N ASP A 26 -2.06 -5.41 -11.10
CA ASP A 26 -1.38 -4.39 -10.33
C ASP A 26 -0.21 -5.02 -9.57
N THR A 27 0.90 -5.20 -10.27
CA THR A 27 2.20 -4.99 -9.65
C THR A 27 2.33 -3.48 -9.50
N THR A 28 1.81 -2.96 -8.38
CA THR A 28 1.93 -1.54 -8.06
C THR A 28 3.42 -1.18 -8.04
N PRO A 29 3.90 -0.26 -8.89
CA PRO A 29 5.31 0.06 -8.92
C PRO A 29 5.70 0.74 -7.59
N LEU A 30 6.67 0.15 -6.88
CA LEU A 30 7.31 0.77 -5.73
C LEU A 30 8.15 1.96 -6.22
N ILE A 31 7.76 3.18 -5.84
CA ILE A 31 8.50 4.40 -6.16
C ILE A 31 9.44 4.70 -4.97
N ILE A 32 10.74 4.44 -5.15
CA ILE A 32 11.79 4.83 -4.18
C ILE A 32 12.37 6.18 -4.63
N ILE A 33 12.04 7.26 -3.93
CA ILE A 33 12.59 8.60 -4.20
C ILE A 33 13.89 8.74 -3.41
N ARG A 34 15.04 8.66 -4.08
CA ARG A 34 16.35 8.93 -3.48
C ARG A 34 16.59 10.44 -3.36
N LYS A 35 17.11 10.89 -2.21
CA LYS A 35 17.65 12.23 -2.04
C LYS A 35 19.17 12.16 -2.04
N SER A 36 19.78 12.51 -3.17
CA SER A 36 21.21 12.82 -3.38
C SER A 36 22.22 11.65 -3.33
N PRO A 37 23.40 11.78 -3.95
CA PRO A 37 24.28 10.65 -4.30
C PRO A 37 25.47 10.41 -3.34
N ASP A 38 25.34 10.68 -2.04
CA ASP A 38 26.48 10.59 -1.09
C ASP A 38 26.21 9.78 0.20
N ASP A 39 25.25 8.85 0.23
CA ASP A 39 25.04 7.99 1.41
C ASP A 39 25.82 6.67 1.28
N ALA A 40 27.02 6.64 1.86
CA ALA A 40 27.98 5.55 1.76
C ALA A 40 27.57 4.21 2.44
N HIS A 41 26.36 4.07 2.97
CA HIS A 41 25.91 2.84 3.64
C HIS A 41 24.40 2.61 3.48
N VAL A 42 23.91 2.59 2.24
CA VAL A 42 22.56 2.08 1.96
C VAL A 42 22.58 0.56 2.07
N THR A 43 22.15 0.03 3.20
CA THR A 43 21.90 -1.41 3.36
C THR A 43 20.53 -1.73 2.74
N GLU A 44 20.54 -2.52 1.67
CA GLU A 44 19.32 -3.03 1.04
C GLU A 44 18.88 -4.32 1.74
N PHE A 45 17.57 -4.47 1.96
CA PHE A 45 16.97 -5.64 2.60
C PHE A 45 15.92 -6.24 1.69
N ASN A 46 15.81 -7.57 1.66
CA ASN A 46 14.84 -8.28 0.84
C ASN A 46 13.43 -8.29 1.45
N SER A 47 13.33 -8.00 2.76
CA SER A 47 12.07 -7.96 3.48
C SER A 47 12.12 -7.01 4.67
N ILE A 48 10.95 -6.59 5.16
CA ILE A 48 10.84 -5.80 6.39
C ILE A 48 11.30 -6.62 7.60
N GLU A 49 11.06 -7.94 7.61
CA GLU A 49 11.56 -8.85 8.65
C GLU A 49 13.07 -8.79 8.79
N GLU A 50 13.80 -8.84 7.66
CA GLU A 50 15.26 -8.79 7.64
C GLU A 50 15.79 -7.47 8.21
N ALA A 51 15.14 -6.35 7.86
CA ALA A 51 15.46 -5.04 8.41
C ALA A 51 15.21 -4.99 9.94
N ILE A 52 14.12 -5.60 10.43
CA ILE A 52 13.84 -5.65 11.88
C ILE A 52 14.91 -6.46 12.63
N VAL A 53 15.35 -7.60 12.08
CA VAL A 53 16.44 -8.39 12.68
C VAL A 53 17.75 -7.60 12.74
N SER A 54 18.04 -6.79 11.71
CA SER A 54 19.20 -5.89 11.76
C SER A 54 19.07 -4.86 12.88
N LEU A 55 17.88 -4.31 13.12
CA LEU A 55 17.63 -3.34 14.19
C LEU A 55 17.67 -3.98 15.59
N GLU A 56 17.30 -5.25 15.72
CA GLU A 56 17.39 -6.00 16.98
C GLU A 56 18.81 -6.18 17.49
N ASN A 57 19.76 -6.25 16.58
CA ASN A 57 21.17 -6.37 16.92
C ASN A 57 21.83 -5.01 17.22
N ASP A 58 21.12 -3.90 17.05
CA ASP A 58 21.63 -2.56 17.34
C ASP A 58 21.51 -2.26 18.85
N PRO A 59 22.64 -2.06 19.56
CA PRO A 59 22.63 -1.77 21.01
C PRO A 59 21.96 -0.43 21.36
N ASN A 60 21.75 0.46 20.40
CA ASN A 60 21.12 1.75 20.62
C ASN A 60 19.58 1.70 20.56
N ILE A 61 19.02 0.54 20.17
CA ILE A 61 17.59 0.36 20.03
C ILE A 61 17.07 -0.48 21.18
N SER A 62 16.05 0.01 21.88
CA SER A 62 15.43 -0.73 22.97
C SER A 62 14.58 -1.88 22.44
N ALA A 63 14.59 -3.00 23.17
CA ALA A 63 13.76 -4.16 22.87
C ALA A 63 12.25 -3.82 22.80
N GLU A 64 11.79 -2.90 23.64
CA GLU A 64 10.40 -2.41 23.64
C GLU A 64 10.00 -1.81 22.28
N LYS A 65 10.88 -0.99 21.67
CA LYS A 65 10.61 -0.37 20.37
C LYS A 65 10.52 -1.42 19.26
N ILE A 66 11.37 -2.44 19.31
CA ILE A 66 11.33 -3.57 18.39
C ILE A 66 10.00 -4.34 18.53
N GLU A 67 9.56 -4.61 19.75
CA GLU A 67 8.32 -5.37 20.00
C GLU A 67 7.08 -4.64 19.47
N VAL A 68 7.02 -3.32 19.67
CA VAL A 68 5.98 -2.45 19.10
C VAL A 68 6.01 -2.50 17.58
N LEU A 69 7.20 -2.46 16.97
CA LEU A 69 7.38 -2.53 15.52
C LEU A 69 6.90 -3.87 14.94
N ARG A 70 7.30 -5.00 15.55
CA ARG A 70 6.84 -6.35 15.17
C ARG A 70 5.33 -6.48 15.27
N SER A 71 4.73 -5.98 16.35
CA SER A 71 3.28 -6.00 16.55
C SER A 71 2.54 -5.19 15.49
N SER A 72 3.07 -4.01 15.15
CA SER A 72 2.52 -3.15 14.10
C SER A 72 2.57 -3.83 12.73
N LEU A 73 3.70 -4.47 12.39
CA LEU A 73 3.84 -5.22 11.14
C LEU A 73 2.88 -6.41 11.06
N LYS A 74 2.69 -7.14 12.16
CA LYS A 74 1.73 -8.25 12.23
C LYS A 74 0.29 -7.77 11.99
N ILE A 75 -0.10 -6.64 12.59
CA ILE A 75 -1.42 -6.04 12.36
C ILE A 75 -1.57 -5.63 10.89
N LEU A 76 -0.53 -5.04 10.31
CA LEU A 76 -0.54 -4.59 8.92
C LEU A 76 -0.71 -5.76 7.95
N LYS A 77 0.04 -6.85 8.13
CA LYS A 77 -0.03 -8.05 7.26
C LYS A 77 -1.39 -8.74 7.31
N ASN A 78 -2.08 -8.66 8.46
CA ASN A 78 -3.35 -9.34 8.66
C ASN A 78 -4.58 -8.52 8.20
N LYS A 79 -4.40 -7.25 7.84
CA LYS A 79 -5.50 -6.37 7.41
C LYS A 79 -5.40 -6.08 5.91
N SER A 80 -6.51 -6.26 5.20
CA SER A 80 -6.64 -5.84 3.79
C SER A 80 -6.82 -4.33 3.62
N SER A 81 -7.17 -3.61 4.70
CA SER A 81 -7.32 -2.16 4.72
C SER A 81 -6.93 -1.59 6.08
N ILE A 82 -6.15 -0.51 6.07
CA ILE A 82 -5.71 0.23 7.25
C ILE A 82 -5.99 1.72 7.06
N LYS A 83 -6.46 2.38 8.11
CA LYS A 83 -6.58 3.84 8.16
C LYS A 83 -5.47 4.38 9.05
N ILE A 84 -4.69 5.31 8.51
CA ILE A 84 -3.62 5.98 9.26
C ILE A 84 -4.03 7.43 9.47
N LYS A 85 -3.90 7.93 10.70
CA LYS A 85 -4.09 9.34 11.05
C LYS A 85 -2.96 9.77 11.97
N ASN A 86 -2.26 10.84 11.62
CA ASN A 86 -1.13 11.39 12.40
C ASN A 86 -0.03 10.37 12.73
N GLY A 87 0.26 9.44 11.81
CA GLY A 87 1.29 8.42 12.02
C GLY A 87 0.86 7.20 12.84
N GLU A 88 -0.39 7.15 13.30
CA GLU A 88 -0.94 6.02 14.06
C GLU A 88 -1.97 5.23 13.25
N ILE A 89 -2.03 3.91 13.51
CA ILE A 89 -3.06 3.03 12.94
C ILE A 89 -4.37 3.23 13.71
N VAL A 90 -5.39 3.75 13.02
CA VAL A 90 -6.74 3.89 13.55
C VAL A 90 -7.43 2.52 13.49
N LYS A 91 -8.02 2.11 14.62
CA LYS A 91 -8.72 0.82 14.74
C LYS A 91 -9.97 0.74 13.87
#